data_AF-A0A954HNC8-F1
#
_entry.id   AF-A0A954HNC8-F1
#
_cell.length_a   1.000
_cell.length_b   1.000
_cell.length_c   1.000
_cell.angle_alpha   90.00
_cell.angle_beta   90.00
_cell.angle_gamma   90.00
#
_symmetry.space_group_name_H-M   'P 1'
#
loop_
_entity.id
_entity.type
_entity.pdbx_description
1 polymer ?
#
loop_
_entity_poly.entity_id
_entity_poly.type
_entity_poly.pdbx_seq_one_letter_code
_entity_poly.pdbx_strand_id
1 'polypeptide(L)'
;GGGQGVERLLVLAVLFVGVIIWVVFITQGQRKIPIQSAKHVRGRKVMGGQRQWLPLRVNQAGVMPIIFASSLLLLPLFVFNQLANIWPGNEILATIGAAFAPGGQGFVYNLCYITLIYFFCYFWTAITFNPKDMAENLKDMGSFIPGYRPGGRTASHLEHVMVRITYVGAAFLAIIAVIPTVISTTLTQDYEVASFFGGTGLLIIVSVALDLVQKIDSHLVMRNYSGLLDSDD
;
A
#
# COMPACT_ATOMS: atom_id res chain seq x y z
N GLY A 1 -16.87 -4.88 39.70
CA GLY A 1 -16.56 -4.23 38.41
C GLY A 1 -15.31 -4.81 37.76
N GLY A 2 -15.33 -6.08 37.34
CA GLY A 2 -14.19 -6.75 36.69
C GLY A 2 -14.48 -7.34 35.30
N GLY A 3 -15.74 -7.35 34.85
CA GLY A 3 -16.13 -7.94 33.55
C GLY A 3 -15.85 -7.06 32.33
N GLN A 4 -15.98 -5.73 32.47
CA GLN A 4 -15.84 -4.82 31.33
C GLN A 4 -14.40 -4.68 30.81
N GLY A 5 -13.38 -5.01 31.60
CA GLY A 5 -11.98 -4.94 31.16
C GLY A 5 -11.59 -6.13 30.28
N VAL A 6 -11.96 -7.35 30.71
CA VAL A 6 -11.63 -8.59 29.98
C VAL A 6 -12.42 -8.68 28.69
N GLU A 7 -13.71 -8.34 28.70
CA GLU A 7 -14.53 -8.30 27.49
C GLU A 7 -14.02 -7.28 26.47
N ARG A 8 -13.64 -6.08 26.91
CA ARG A 8 -13.03 -5.06 26.01
C ARG A 8 -11.68 -5.48 25.46
N LEU A 9 -10.82 -6.08 26.28
CA LEU A 9 -9.53 -6.61 25.84
C LEU A 9 -9.70 -7.73 24.81
N LEU A 10 -10.68 -8.61 25.01
CA LEU A 10 -10.96 -9.72 24.09
C LEU A 10 -11.52 -9.20 22.76
N VAL A 11 -12.43 -8.22 22.78
CA VAL A 11 -12.92 -7.53 21.58
C VAL A 11 -11.79 -6.81 20.84
N LEU A 12 -10.92 -6.10 21.56
CA LEU A 12 -9.78 -5.39 20.97
C LEU A 12 -8.77 -6.36 20.34
N ALA A 13 -8.51 -7.51 20.99
CA ALA A 13 -7.63 -8.54 20.46
C ALA A 13 -8.19 -9.20 19.19
N VAL A 14 -9.50 -9.48 19.15
CA VAL A 14 -10.16 -10.03 17.95
C VAL A 14 -10.12 -9.02 16.81
N LEU A 15 -10.41 -7.75 17.10
CA LEU A 15 -10.33 -6.68 16.11
C LEU A 15 -8.90 -6.49 15.59
N PHE A 16 -7.90 -6.54 16.46
CA PHE A 16 -6.48 -6.45 16.11
C PHE A 16 -6.07 -7.54 15.12
N VAL A 17 -6.40 -8.80 15.42
CA VAL A 17 -6.13 -9.93 14.52
C VAL A 17 -6.89 -9.78 13.20
N GLY A 18 -8.14 -9.32 13.25
CA GLY A 18 -8.95 -9.05 12.07
C GLY A 18 -8.32 -8.02 11.15
N VAL A 19 -7.83 -6.90 11.70
CA VAL A 19 -7.13 -5.86 10.92
C VAL A 19 -5.85 -6.42 10.31
N ILE A 20 -5.04 -7.19 11.05
CA ILE A 20 -3.82 -7.80 10.50
C ILE A 20 -4.14 -8.72 9.33
N ILE A 21 -5.11 -9.63 9.48
CA ILE A 21 -5.48 -10.55 8.39
C ILE A 21 -5.93 -9.77 7.16
N TRP A 22 -6.73 -8.72 7.37
CA TRP A 22 -7.23 -7.86 6.29
C TRP A 22 -6.09 -7.13 5.56
N VAL A 23 -5.11 -6.60 6.31
CA VAL A 23 -3.93 -5.93 5.77
C VAL A 23 -3.05 -6.91 4.98
N VAL A 24 -2.77 -8.09 5.54
CA VAL A 24 -1.97 -9.12 4.87
C VAL A 24 -2.65 -9.58 3.58
N PHE A 25 -3.96 -9.78 3.59
CA PHE A 25 -4.72 -10.18 2.42
C PHE A 25 -4.62 -9.16 1.27
N ILE A 26 -4.73 -7.87 1.57
CA ILE A 26 -4.61 -6.81 0.57
C ILE A 26 -3.18 -6.61 0.08
N THR A 27 -2.20 -6.65 0.98
CA THR A 27 -0.78 -6.45 0.62
C THR A 27 -0.23 -7.59 -0.24
N GLN A 28 -0.70 -8.83 -0.04
CA GLN A 28 -0.36 -9.97 -0.89
C GLN A 28 -1.22 -10.07 -2.16
N GLY A 29 -2.29 -9.27 -2.25
CA GLY A 29 -3.15 -9.20 -3.42
C GLY A 29 -2.36 -8.82 -4.67
N GLN A 30 -2.42 -9.67 -5.70
CA GLN A 30 -1.78 -9.41 -6.99
C GLN A 30 -2.72 -9.72 -8.15
N ARG A 31 -2.76 -8.83 -9.13
CA ARG A 31 -3.40 -9.05 -10.42
C ARG A 31 -2.39 -9.67 -11.38
N LYS A 32 -2.67 -10.89 -11.83
CA LYS A 32 -1.85 -11.59 -12.81
C LYS A 32 -2.29 -11.21 -14.22
N ILE A 33 -1.41 -10.58 -15.00
CA ILE A 33 -1.64 -10.33 -16.43
C ILE A 33 -0.93 -11.43 -17.24
N PRO A 34 -1.65 -12.19 -18.08
CA PRO A 34 -1.03 -13.22 -18.90
C PRO A 34 -0.14 -12.58 -19.97
N ILE A 35 1.12 -13.00 -20.02
CA ILE A 35 2.08 -12.67 -21.06
C ILE A 35 2.47 -13.95 -21.79
N GLN A 36 2.77 -13.83 -23.07
CA GLN A 36 3.29 -14.92 -23.88
C GLN A 36 4.65 -14.52 -24.41
N SER A 37 5.65 -15.38 -24.21
CA SER A 37 6.94 -15.21 -24.85
C SER A 37 6.83 -15.60 -26.33
N ALA A 38 7.40 -14.79 -27.21
CA ALA A 38 7.40 -15.02 -28.65
C ALA A 38 8.03 -16.37 -28.96
N LYS A 39 7.34 -17.15 -29.81
CA LYS A 39 7.84 -18.44 -30.29
C LYS A 39 9.06 -18.17 -31.18
N HIS A 40 10.21 -18.71 -30.77
CA HIS A 40 11.41 -18.68 -31.57
C HIS A 40 11.58 -20.06 -32.23
N VAL A 41 11.65 -20.08 -33.55
CA VAL A 41 11.97 -21.31 -34.29
C VAL A 41 13.49 -21.39 -34.38
N ARG A 42 14.09 -22.34 -33.66
CA ARG A 42 15.51 -22.68 -33.80
C ARG A 42 15.62 -24.06 -34.44
N GLY A 43 16.05 -24.11 -35.69
CA GLY A 43 16.12 -25.35 -36.48
C GLY A 43 14.73 -25.94 -36.74
N ARG A 44 14.53 -27.22 -36.40
CA ARG A 44 13.25 -27.96 -36.57
C ARG A 44 12.34 -27.92 -35.34
N LYS A 45 12.75 -27.29 -34.23
CA LYS A 45 11.98 -27.24 -32.98
C LYS A 45 11.50 -25.82 -32.71
N VAL A 46 10.21 -25.68 -32.41
CA VAL A 46 9.61 -24.43 -31.95
C VAL A 46 9.86 -24.36 -30.44
N MET A 47 10.76 -23.47 -30.02
CA MET A 47 11.04 -23.19 -28.61
C MET A 47 10.29 -21.91 -28.21
N GLY A 48 9.76 -21.87 -26.99
CA GLY A 48 8.96 -20.74 -26.50
C GLY A 48 7.45 -20.94 -26.64
N GLY A 49 6.69 -19.86 -26.38
CA GLY A 49 5.24 -19.93 -26.25
C GLY A 49 4.75 -20.42 -24.87
N GLN A 50 5.63 -20.49 -23.87
CA GLN A 50 5.21 -20.70 -22.49
C GLN A 50 4.40 -19.50 -22.01
N ARG A 51 3.22 -19.78 -21.46
CA ARG A 51 2.39 -18.76 -20.81
C ARG A 51 3.04 -18.41 -19.49
N GLN A 52 3.41 -17.15 -19.33
CA GLN A 52 3.88 -16.59 -18.08
C GLN A 52 2.87 -15.54 -17.61
N TRP A 53 2.96 -15.15 -16.35
CA TRP A 53 2.16 -14.06 -15.79
C TRP A 53 3.10 -12.95 -15.32
N LEU A 54 2.73 -11.71 -15.65
CA LEU A 54 3.30 -10.53 -15.04
C LEU A 54 2.47 -10.19 -13.79
N PRO A 55 3.01 -10.35 -12.58
CA PRO A 55 2.28 -10.01 -11.36
C PRO A 55 2.32 -8.49 -11.14
N LEU A 56 1.14 -7.86 -11.02
CA LEU A 56 1.00 -6.49 -10.58
C LEU A 56 0.39 -6.49 -9.18
N ARG A 57 1.08 -5.91 -8.19
CA ARG A 57 0.56 -5.88 -6.82
C ARG A 57 -0.60 -4.89 -6.73
N VAL A 58 -1.60 -5.21 -5.91
CA VAL A 58 -2.75 -4.33 -5.67
C VAL A 58 -2.31 -3.04 -4.97
N ASN A 59 -1.35 -3.16 -4.06
CA ASN A 59 -0.67 -2.02 -3.46
C ASN A 59 0.79 -1.95 -3.95
N GLN A 60 0.99 -1.43 -5.16
CA GLN A 60 2.34 -1.22 -5.70
C GLN A 60 3.11 -0.15 -4.92
N ALA A 61 2.39 0.76 -4.25
CA ALA A 61 2.97 1.87 -3.52
C ALA A 61 3.47 1.52 -2.10
N GLY A 62 3.10 0.33 -1.61
CA GLY A 62 3.42 -0.09 -0.24
C GLY A 62 2.80 0.87 0.79
N VAL A 63 3.57 1.18 1.83
CA VAL A 63 3.11 2.06 2.93
C VAL A 63 3.49 3.52 2.71
N MET A 64 4.34 3.82 1.73
CA MET A 64 4.90 5.16 1.52
C MET A 64 3.83 6.26 1.37
N PRO A 65 2.73 6.07 0.61
CA PRO A 65 1.70 7.10 0.51
C PRO A 65 1.06 7.50 1.84
N ILE A 66 0.84 6.53 2.74
CA ILE A 66 0.26 6.76 4.06
C ILE A 66 1.23 7.56 4.92
N ILE A 67 2.53 7.23 4.86
CA ILE A 67 3.58 7.93 5.60
C ILE A 67 3.64 9.40 5.14
N PHE A 68 3.69 9.66 3.83
CA PHE A 68 3.70 11.02 3.30
C PHE A 68 2.44 11.81 3.64
N ALA A 69 1.27 11.18 3.58
CA ALA A 69 0.02 11.83 3.99
C ALA A 69 0.06 12.22 5.48
N SER A 70 0.55 11.33 6.35
CA SER A 70 0.63 11.58 7.79
C SER A 70 1.68 12.64 8.15
N SER A 71 2.86 12.62 7.51
CA SER A 71 3.90 13.62 7.75
C SER A 71 3.51 15.00 7.23
N LEU A 72 2.80 15.07 6.10
CA LEU A 72 2.27 16.34 5.59
C LEU A 72 1.22 16.94 6.55
N LEU A 73 0.36 16.12 7.17
CA LEU A 73 -0.63 16.59 8.14
C LEU A 73 -0.04 17.00 9.49
N LEU A 74 1.11 16.45 9.87
CA LEU A 74 1.82 16.86 11.08
C LEU A 74 2.36 18.30 10.99
N LEU A 75 2.73 18.77 9.79
CA LEU A 75 3.27 20.11 9.59
C LEU A 75 2.26 21.23 9.96
N PRO A 76 1.02 21.26 9.40
CA PRO A 76 0.01 22.21 9.81
C PRO A 76 -0.34 22.09 11.30
N LEU A 77 -0.45 20.87 11.84
CA LEU A 77 -0.74 20.65 13.26
C LEU A 77 0.28 21.38 14.14
N PHE A 78 1.58 21.20 13.84
CA PHE A 78 2.65 21.83 14.59
C PHE A 78 2.61 23.36 14.46
N VAL A 79 2.43 23.87 13.24
CA VAL A 79 2.36 25.32 12.99
C VAL A 79 1.16 25.95 13.71
N PHE A 80 -0.04 25.37 13.59
CA PHE A 80 -1.24 25.91 14.24
C PHE A 80 -1.16 25.85 15.76
N ASN A 81 -0.59 24.79 16.35
CA ASN A 81 -0.36 24.73 17.79
C ASN A 81 0.63 25.80 18.26
N GLN A 82 1.74 25.98 17.55
CA GLN A 82 2.72 27.03 17.88
C GLN A 82 2.11 28.43 17.73
N LEU A 83 1.32 28.66 16.69
CA LEU A 83 0.68 29.95 16.44
C LEU A 83 -0.43 30.27 17.45
N ALA A 84 -1.18 29.26 17.89
CA ALA A 84 -2.17 29.39 18.96
C ALA A 84 -1.54 29.73 20.32
N ASN A 85 -0.33 29.21 20.60
CA ASN A 85 0.43 29.56 21.80
C ASN A 85 1.01 30.99 21.76
N ILE A 86 1.30 31.52 20.56
CA ILE A 86 1.86 32.88 20.38
C ILE A 86 0.76 33.95 20.41
N TRP A 87 -0.46 33.65 19.96
CA TRP A 87 -1.62 34.56 20.02
C TRP A 87 -2.78 33.99 20.86
N PRO A 88 -2.67 34.04 22.20
CA PRO A 88 -3.74 33.61 23.09
C PRO A 88 -4.94 34.57 22.96
N GLY A 89 -6.01 34.14 22.29
CA GLY A 89 -7.25 34.91 22.17
C GLY A 89 -7.99 34.81 20.83
N ASN A 90 -7.40 34.18 19.81
CA ASN A 90 -8.07 34.01 18.52
C ASN A 90 -8.79 32.65 18.48
N GLU A 91 -10.09 32.63 18.81
CA GLU A 91 -10.94 31.41 18.83
C GLU A 91 -10.90 30.66 17.50
N ILE A 92 -10.67 31.36 16.38
CA ILE A 92 -10.53 30.76 15.04
C ILE A 92 -9.25 29.91 14.94
N LEU A 93 -8.12 30.35 15.52
CA LEU A 93 -6.89 29.56 15.50
C LEU A 93 -6.98 28.35 16.46
N ALA A 94 -7.66 28.51 17.59
CA ALA A 94 -7.88 27.42 18.54
C ALA A 94 -8.84 26.35 17.96
N THR A 95 -9.89 26.76 17.26
CA THR A 95 -10.83 25.84 16.58
C THR A 95 -10.20 25.14 15.38
N ILE A 96 -9.35 25.83 14.60
CA ILE A 96 -8.57 25.19 13.52
C ILE A 96 -7.55 24.21 14.12
N GLY A 97 -6.81 24.59 15.16
CA GLY A 97 -5.87 23.70 15.86
C GLY A 97 -6.55 22.45 16.43
N ALA A 98 -7.73 22.60 17.02
CA ALA A 98 -8.56 21.49 17.49
C ALA A 98 -9.12 20.63 16.34
N ALA A 99 -9.49 21.22 15.20
CA ALA A 99 -9.99 20.51 14.03
C ALA A 99 -8.92 19.66 13.31
N PHE A 100 -7.64 20.01 13.47
CA PHE A 100 -6.51 19.23 12.96
C PHE A 100 -5.92 18.25 13.99
N ALA A 101 -6.35 18.30 15.25
CA ALA A 101 -5.82 17.43 16.30
C ALA A 101 -6.25 15.96 16.09
N PRO A 102 -5.31 14.99 16.12
CA PRO A 102 -5.65 13.57 16.12
C PRO A 102 -6.43 13.24 17.39
N GLY A 103 -7.73 12.95 17.25
CA GLY A 103 -8.62 12.59 18.37
C GLY A 103 -9.70 13.61 18.73
N GLY A 104 -9.75 14.79 18.11
CA GLY A 104 -10.78 15.80 18.38
C GLY A 104 -11.71 16.05 17.20
N GLN A 105 -12.84 15.33 17.11
CA GLN A 105 -14.06 15.67 16.32
C GLN A 105 -13.92 16.18 14.86
N GLY A 106 -12.77 16.05 14.21
CA GLY A 106 -12.55 16.58 12.87
C GLY A 106 -12.94 15.59 11.78
N PHE A 107 -14.21 15.59 11.35
CA PHE A 107 -14.58 15.05 10.02
C PHE A 107 -13.65 15.63 8.93
N VAL A 108 -13.20 16.88 9.12
CA VAL A 108 -12.24 17.58 8.27
C VAL A 108 -10.86 16.91 8.26
N TYR A 109 -10.29 16.54 9.42
CA TYR A 109 -9.00 15.85 9.47
C TYR A 109 -9.06 14.50 8.73
N ASN A 110 -10.07 13.68 9.01
CA ASN A 110 -10.25 12.39 8.33
C ASN A 110 -10.44 12.56 6.83
N LEU A 111 -11.25 13.54 6.40
CA LEU A 111 -11.49 13.81 4.98
C LEU A 111 -10.22 14.29 4.26
N CYS A 112 -9.47 15.22 4.87
CA CYS A 112 -8.18 15.65 4.35
C CYS A 112 -7.19 14.48 4.29
N TYR A 113 -7.16 13.65 5.33
CA TYR A 113 -6.26 12.50 5.40
C TYR A 113 -6.56 11.46 4.31
N ILE A 114 -7.83 11.10 4.11
CA ILE A 114 -8.26 10.22 3.01
C ILE A 114 -7.88 10.82 1.65
N THR A 115 -8.17 12.11 1.45
CA THR A 115 -7.88 12.80 0.17
C THR A 115 -6.37 12.80 -0.12
N LEU A 116 -5.55 13.07 0.90
CA LEU A 116 -4.09 13.02 0.80
C LEU A 116 -3.58 11.60 0.52
N ILE A 117 -4.15 10.57 1.15
CA ILE A 117 -3.82 9.17 0.86
C ILE A 117 -4.09 8.84 -0.61
N TYR A 118 -5.25 9.23 -1.14
CA TYR A 118 -5.56 9.04 -2.57
C TYR A 118 -4.54 9.76 -3.46
N PHE A 119 -4.30 11.04 -3.20
CA PHE A 119 -3.34 11.83 -3.97
C PHE A 119 -1.94 11.20 -3.97
N PHE A 120 -1.40 10.88 -2.80
CA PHE A 120 -0.07 10.29 -2.69
C PHE A 120 0.00 8.87 -3.24
N CYS A 121 -1.08 8.08 -3.17
CA CYS A 121 -1.10 6.73 -3.73
C CYS A 121 -0.99 6.78 -5.26
N TYR A 122 -1.73 7.68 -5.91
CA TYR A 122 -1.61 7.93 -7.35
C TYR A 122 -0.26 8.50 -7.74
N PHE A 123 0.20 9.53 -7.02
CA PHE A 123 1.49 10.17 -7.27
C PHE A 123 2.66 9.19 -7.16
N TRP A 124 2.70 8.41 -6.07
CA TRP A 124 3.76 7.44 -5.84
C TRP A 124 3.73 6.29 -6.84
N THR A 125 2.53 5.77 -7.18
CA THR A 125 2.41 4.70 -8.18
C THR A 125 2.87 5.18 -9.56
N ALA A 126 2.54 6.42 -9.94
CA ALA A 126 2.97 6.99 -11.23
C ALA A 126 4.49 7.17 -11.32
N ILE A 127 5.16 7.53 -10.22
CA ILE A 127 6.62 7.69 -10.18
C ILE A 127 7.33 6.33 -10.24
N THR A 128 6.86 5.36 -9.46
CA THR A 128 7.53 4.06 -9.34
C THR A 128 7.22 3.11 -10.50
N PHE A 129 6.07 3.30 -11.15
CA PHE A 129 5.60 2.40 -12.19
C PHE A 129 5.33 3.17 -13.47
N ASN A 130 6.28 3.12 -14.40
CA ASN A 130 6.12 3.70 -15.73
C ASN A 130 5.58 2.63 -16.72
N PRO A 131 4.32 2.72 -17.17
CA PRO A 131 3.72 1.73 -18.08
C PRO A 131 4.42 1.68 -19.44
N LYS A 132 5.03 2.79 -19.87
CA LYS A 132 5.74 2.90 -21.14
C LYS A 132 7.01 2.06 -21.12
N ASP A 133 7.83 2.25 -20.09
CA ASP A 133 9.09 1.52 -19.92
C ASP A 133 8.81 0.02 -19.74
N MET A 134 7.76 -0.35 -19.02
CA MET A 134 7.40 -1.76 -18.84
C MET A 134 6.92 -2.41 -20.14
N ALA A 135 6.18 -1.69 -20.99
CA ALA A 135 5.77 -2.19 -22.30
C ALA A 135 6.96 -2.32 -23.26
N GLU A 136 7.95 -1.44 -23.17
CA GLU A 136 9.20 -1.50 -23.93
C GLU A 136 10.06 -2.68 -23.47
N ASN A 137 10.25 -2.84 -22.15
CA ASN A 137 10.92 -4.01 -21.57
C ASN A 137 10.26 -5.34 -21.99
N LEU A 138 8.92 -5.41 -22.01
CA LEU A 138 8.21 -6.60 -22.50
C LEU A 138 8.55 -6.88 -23.97
N LYS A 139 8.51 -5.85 -24.81
CA LYS A 139 8.85 -5.94 -26.24
C LYS A 139 10.30 -6.40 -26.43
N ASP A 140 11.25 -5.86 -25.68
CA ASP A 140 12.67 -6.20 -25.78
C ASP A 140 12.98 -7.61 -25.28
N MET A 141 12.27 -8.08 -24.25
CA MET A 141 12.30 -9.48 -23.81
C MET A 141 11.55 -10.45 -24.75
N GLY A 142 11.04 -9.96 -25.89
CA GLY A 142 10.24 -10.75 -26.83
C GLY A 142 8.94 -11.27 -26.23
N SER A 143 8.44 -10.68 -25.14
CA SER A 143 7.20 -11.07 -24.47
C SER A 143 6.08 -10.09 -24.80
N PHE A 144 4.85 -10.57 -24.97
CA PHE A 144 3.73 -9.70 -25.30
C PHE A 144 2.43 -10.14 -24.60
N ILE A 145 1.53 -9.18 -24.40
CA ILE A 145 0.20 -9.45 -23.88
C ILE A 145 -0.68 -9.92 -25.06
N PRO A 146 -1.26 -11.13 -25.02
CA PRO A 146 -2.13 -11.60 -26.09
C PRO A 146 -3.28 -10.62 -26.36
N GLY A 147 -3.49 -10.28 -27.63
CA GLY A 147 -4.54 -9.32 -28.05
C GLY A 147 -4.09 -7.87 -28.16
N TYR A 148 -2.91 -7.49 -27.64
CA TYR A 148 -2.36 -6.14 -27.77
C TYR A 148 -1.05 -6.16 -28.55
N ARG A 149 -0.90 -5.20 -29.48
CA ARG A 149 0.37 -5.04 -30.20
C ARG A 149 1.46 -4.52 -29.24
N PRO A 150 2.68 -5.11 -29.23
CA PRO A 150 3.78 -4.66 -28.39
C PRO A 150 4.11 -3.17 -28.59
N GLY A 151 4.50 -2.47 -27.53
CA GLY A 151 4.76 -1.03 -27.53
C GLY A 151 3.56 -0.22 -27.02
N GLY A 152 3.19 0.87 -27.71
CA GLY A 152 2.24 1.86 -27.19
C GLY A 152 0.85 1.33 -26.82
N ARG A 153 0.32 0.33 -27.55
CA ARG A 153 -0.97 -0.31 -27.24
C ARG A 153 -0.92 -1.18 -25.99
N THR A 154 0.26 -1.74 -25.69
CA THR A 154 0.50 -2.48 -24.45
C THR A 154 0.64 -1.51 -23.27
N ALA A 155 1.35 -0.38 -23.46
CA ALA A 155 1.50 0.66 -22.45
C ALA A 155 0.15 1.25 -22.00
N SER A 156 -0.74 1.61 -22.94
CA SER A 156 -2.05 2.16 -22.58
C SER A 156 -2.96 1.15 -21.87
N HIS A 157 -2.85 -0.14 -22.23
CA HIS A 157 -3.55 -1.19 -21.50
C HIS A 157 -3.05 -1.32 -20.06
N LEU A 158 -1.73 -1.35 -19.88
CA LEU A 158 -1.10 -1.40 -18.56
C LEU A 158 -1.47 -0.19 -17.71
N GLU A 159 -1.49 1.01 -18.29
CA GLU A 159 -1.91 2.24 -17.62
C GLU A 159 -3.36 2.15 -17.12
N HIS A 160 -4.32 1.78 -17.98
CA HIS A 160 -5.72 1.62 -17.57
C HIS A 160 -5.89 0.57 -16.47
N VAL A 161 -5.12 -0.52 -16.55
CA VAL A 161 -5.11 -1.57 -15.54
C VAL A 161 -4.58 -1.03 -14.21
N MET A 162 -3.45 -0.32 -14.23
CA MET A 162 -2.82 0.26 -13.05
C MET A 162 -3.73 1.26 -12.37
N VAL A 163 -4.30 2.22 -13.10
CA VAL A 163 -5.21 3.24 -12.54
C VAL A 163 -6.37 2.61 -11.77
N ARG A 164 -6.98 1.54 -12.33
CA ARG A 164 -8.09 0.83 -11.67
C ARG A 164 -7.64 0.04 -10.44
N ILE A 165 -6.46 -0.57 -10.48
CA ILE A 165 -5.89 -1.26 -9.32
C ILE A 165 -5.56 -0.24 -8.22
N THR A 166 -4.88 0.85 -8.55
CA THR A 166 -4.50 1.91 -7.61
C THR A 166 -5.72 2.56 -6.98
N TYR A 167 -6.82 2.75 -7.72
CA TYR A 167 -8.07 3.26 -7.15
C TYR A 167 -8.57 2.39 -5.98
N VAL A 168 -8.58 1.07 -6.21
CA VAL A 168 -9.02 0.07 -5.23
C VAL A 168 -8.02 -0.02 -4.08
N GLY A 169 -6.71 -0.02 -4.37
CA GLY A 169 -5.65 0.00 -3.37
C GLY A 169 -5.71 1.23 -2.46
N ALA A 170 -5.89 2.42 -3.03
CA ALA A 170 -6.04 3.67 -2.30
C ALA A 170 -7.29 3.68 -1.41
N ALA A 171 -8.43 3.16 -1.91
CA ALA A 171 -9.64 3.00 -1.12
C ALA A 171 -9.40 2.12 0.12
N PHE A 172 -8.71 0.99 -0.05
CA PHE A 172 -8.39 0.10 1.05
C PHE A 172 -7.43 0.75 2.08
N LEU A 173 -6.38 1.43 1.61
CA LEU A 173 -5.45 2.15 2.48
C LEU A 173 -6.17 3.25 3.27
N ALA A 174 -7.08 3.99 2.63
CA ALA A 174 -7.89 5.00 3.27
C ALA A 174 -8.83 4.43 4.35
N ILE A 175 -9.46 3.27 4.10
CA ILE A 175 -10.30 2.60 5.09
C ILE A 175 -9.48 2.26 6.33
N ILE A 176 -8.30 1.64 6.17
CA ILE A 176 -7.46 1.26 7.33
C ILE A 176 -7.03 2.48 8.11
N ALA A 177 -6.64 3.55 7.41
CA ALA A 177 -6.21 4.79 8.01
C ALA A 177 -7.29 5.44 8.91
N VAL A 178 -8.57 5.16 8.65
CA VAL A 178 -9.72 5.68 9.42
C VAL A 178 -10.14 4.75 10.56
N ILE A 179 -9.79 3.45 10.51
CA ILE A 179 -10.12 2.48 11.58
C ILE A 179 -9.71 2.98 12.99
N PRO A 180 -8.49 3.50 13.23
CA PRO A 180 -8.08 3.97 14.56
C PRO A 180 -8.92 5.12 15.08
N THR A 181 -9.30 6.06 14.22
CA THR A 181 -10.06 7.25 14.62
C THR A 181 -11.50 6.88 14.98
N VAL A 182 -12.04 5.84 14.34
CA VAL A 182 -13.35 5.26 14.70
C VAL A 182 -13.26 4.46 16.00
N ILE A 183 -12.17 3.73 16.24
CA ILE A 183 -11.98 2.97 17.49
C ILE A 183 -11.75 3.89 18.69
N SER A 184 -10.95 4.95 18.53
CA SER A 184 -10.67 5.91 19.61
C SER A 184 -11.91 6.71 20.02
N THR A 185 -12.90 6.86 19.14
CA THR A 185 -14.16 7.56 19.46
C THR A 185 -15.19 6.64 20.12
N THR A 186 -15.07 5.32 19.99
CA THR A 186 -16.10 4.35 20.42
C THR A 186 -15.69 3.46 21.59
N LEU A 187 -14.41 3.11 21.73
CA LEU A 187 -13.95 2.04 22.64
C LEU A 187 -12.93 2.49 23.69
N THR A 188 -12.02 3.42 23.35
CA THR A 188 -10.89 3.80 24.21
C THR A 188 -10.64 5.30 24.11
N GLN A 189 -10.73 6.01 25.23
CA GLN A 189 -10.52 7.47 25.30
C GLN A 189 -9.05 7.88 24.99
N ASP A 190 -8.14 6.90 24.89
CA ASP A 190 -6.72 7.09 24.58
C ASP A 190 -6.41 6.78 23.11
N TYR A 191 -6.18 7.83 22.33
CA TYR A 191 -5.81 7.77 20.90
C TYR A 191 -4.48 7.04 20.67
N GLU A 192 -3.52 7.16 21.58
CA GLU A 192 -2.21 6.50 21.45
C GLU A 192 -2.36 4.98 21.42
N VAL A 193 -3.13 4.42 22.35
CA VAL A 193 -3.38 2.97 22.41
C VAL A 193 -4.14 2.54 21.14
N ALA A 194 -5.19 3.24 20.73
CA ALA A 194 -5.95 2.90 19.52
C ALA A 194 -5.09 2.92 18.24
N SER A 195 -4.15 3.88 18.12
CA SER A 195 -3.22 3.97 16.98
C SER A 195 -2.22 2.82 16.93
N PHE A 196 -1.76 2.31 18.08
CA PHE A 196 -0.89 1.13 18.14
C PHE A 196 -1.61 -0.16 17.74
N PHE A 197 -2.90 -0.31 18.10
CA PHE A 197 -3.67 -1.53 17.82
C PHE A 197 -4.34 -1.57 16.43
N GLY A 198 -4.37 -0.47 15.66
CA GLY A 198 -5.02 -0.50 14.34
C GLY A 198 -4.54 0.54 13.34
N GLY A 199 -3.56 1.37 13.71
CA GLY A 199 -3.17 2.54 12.94
C GLY A 199 -2.04 2.35 11.97
N THR A 200 -1.55 3.49 11.49
CA THR A 200 -0.41 3.59 10.57
C THR A 200 0.80 2.80 11.08
N GLY A 201 1.05 2.79 12.39
CA GLY A 201 2.12 2.02 13.01
C GLY A 201 2.02 0.51 12.73
N LEU A 202 0.85 -0.09 12.95
CA LEU A 202 0.62 -1.51 12.70
C LEU A 202 0.79 -1.84 11.20
N LEU A 203 0.25 -0.99 10.32
CA LEU A 203 0.41 -1.11 8.88
C LEU A 203 1.86 -1.08 8.43
N ILE A 204 2.64 -0.16 8.98
CA ILE A 204 4.07 -0.03 8.70
C ILE A 204 4.79 -1.31 9.13
N ILE A 205 4.55 -1.79 10.35
CA ILE A 205 5.20 -3.00 10.87
C ILE A 205 4.89 -4.21 9.99
N VAL A 206 3.61 -4.48 9.70
CA VAL A 206 3.22 -5.65 8.92
C VAL A 206 3.77 -5.58 7.50
N SER A 207 3.69 -4.42 6.86
CA SER A 207 4.10 -4.27 5.46
C SER A 207 5.63 -4.34 5.32
N VAL A 208 6.38 -3.71 6.23
CA VAL A 208 7.85 -3.79 6.24
C VAL A 208 8.31 -5.20 6.58
N ALA A 209 7.64 -5.90 7.50
CA ALA A 209 7.92 -7.29 7.81
C ALA A 209 7.71 -8.19 6.58
N LEU A 210 6.60 -8.02 5.84
CA LEU A 210 6.35 -8.74 4.59
C LEU A 210 7.38 -8.42 3.50
N ASP A 211 7.75 -7.15 3.34
CA ASP A 211 8.77 -6.74 2.39
C ASP A 211 10.13 -7.36 2.73
N LEU A 212 10.49 -7.41 4.01
CA LEU A 212 11.72 -8.04 4.48
C LEU A 212 11.72 -9.54 4.19
N VAL A 213 10.61 -10.24 4.47
CA VAL A 213 10.47 -11.67 4.14
C VAL A 213 10.62 -11.92 2.65
N GLN A 214 9.91 -11.15 1.80
CA GLN A 214 10.00 -11.30 0.34
C GLN A 214 11.41 -11.03 -0.20
N LYS A 215 12.14 -10.10 0.42
CA LYS A 215 13.51 -9.77 0.04
C LYS A 215 14.48 -10.87 0.46
N ILE A 216 14.29 -11.46 1.64
CA ILE A 216 15.06 -12.63 2.08
C ILE A 216 14.80 -13.81 1.13
N ASP A 217 13.54 -14.10 0.81
CA ASP A 217 13.17 -15.18 -0.11
C ASP A 217 13.80 -14.99 -1.50
N SER A 218 13.77 -13.77 -2.05
CA SER A 218 14.38 -13.51 -3.36
C SER A 218 15.90 -13.73 -3.35
N HIS A 219 16.59 -13.34 -2.28
CA HIS A 219 18.02 -13.62 -2.11
C HIS A 219 18.31 -15.12 -1.90
N LEU A 220 17.46 -15.85 -1.18
CA LEU A 220 17.59 -17.30 -1.00
C LEU A 220 17.37 -18.06 -2.30
N VAL A 221 16.39 -17.66 -3.13
CA VAL A 221 16.17 -18.25 -4.45
C VAL A 221 17.37 -18.02 -5.37
N MET A 222 18.00 -16.84 -5.33
CA MET A 222 19.23 -16.59 -6.08
C MET A 222 20.40 -17.45 -5.60
N ARG A 223 20.50 -17.73 -4.29
CA ARG A 223 21.54 -18.60 -3.72
C ARG A 223 21.30 -20.09 -4.02
N ASN A 224 20.03 -20.52 -4.06
CA ASN A 224 19.63 -21.89 -4.37
C ASN A 224 19.50 -22.16 -5.89
N TYR A 225 20.10 -21.32 -6.75
CA TYR A 225 20.47 -21.79 -8.08
C TYR A 225 21.52 -22.89 -7.87
N SER A 226 21.05 -24.13 -7.71
CA SER A 226 21.85 -25.34 -7.85
C SER A 226 22.56 -25.18 -9.19
N GLY A 227 23.86 -24.92 -9.13
CA GLY A 227 24.70 -24.80 -10.29
C GLY A 227 24.52 -26.06 -11.12
N LEU A 228 24.25 -25.87 -12.39
CA LEU A 228 24.32 -26.89 -13.45
C LEU A 228 25.72 -27.53 -13.58
N LEU A 229 26.61 -27.32 -12.61
CA LEU A 229 27.99 -27.82 -12.54
C LEU A 229 28.15 -28.92 -11.48
N ASP A 230 27.11 -29.23 -10.69
CA ASP A 230 27.17 -30.25 -9.62
C ASP A 230 26.65 -31.63 -10.10
N SER A 231 26.45 -31.81 -11.40
CA SER A 231 25.92 -33.05 -12.01
C SER A 231 26.89 -33.73 -12.99
N ASP A 232 28.16 -33.31 -13.04
CA ASP A 232 29.17 -33.85 -13.95
C ASP A 232 30.38 -34.50 -13.22
N ASP A 233 30.19 -34.98 -11.98
CA ASP A 233 31.11 -35.93 -11.31
C ASP A 233 30.40 -37.28 -11.03
#